data_AF-A0A7C4QYY5-F1
#
_entry.id   AF-A0A7C4QYY5-F1
#
_cell.length_a   1.000
_cell.length_b   1.000
_cell.length_c   1.000
_cell.angle_alpha   90.00
_cell.angle_beta   90.00
_cell.angle_gamma   90.00
#
_symmetry.space_group_name_H-M   'P 1'
#
loop_
_entity.id
_entity.type
_entity.pdbx_description
1 polymer ?
#
loop_
_entity_poly.entity_id
_entity_poly.type
_entity_poly.pdbx_seq_one_letter_code
_entity_poly.pdbx_strand_id
1 'polypeptide(L)'
;MNLNPALKLPSKKTAFLAFFVLLVGGVLFFFAADYWKSSKPWYSRWQIDRFLKQQTGQSDFKADFNFKLAEDVGGLRTKVLNLETNYQLLATNSAKLAKEIQSLNRLILLQTEANRRQSQLSNRCHELEQTLVRIPEALTNLPASTLTNLDLMRKEAADLKIVVEPVSLPLQPLRDEIAALQKQRDANYEATAAQRRELAVLLKQMGLKSKDNGNTNAVELTPEQMAGLSNKLAEIRAALAPAQQQTVELSKAIADKNEALGEKLAGVAPQLRVLRALTNRIDSIEMLQASVAKAREEAAHALQDYQAKMKELGLDHIELAKRQAALAACQKEYAELRKKQEGLYKELVESRKLLAEKKSVLEAQQNGFAAQFRKKFEEAKTYGQMYVVLGQQLSVAKLLLKDGEAERRRAGLGIAMQAATFCGTYIENQWLAARICEGYVMPHIELADDSGRKTPVAKDGIYGQCIAIFRNAEETNNTVGILQLAVKNAKTQRSGDYARYMLMREYMQNGAHAEALETARQIKETNNYRWVVQHIPWLEQQVKRGK
;
A
#
# COMPACT_ATOMS: atom_id res chain seq x y z
N MET A 1 -36.02 -39.47 -49.83
CA MET A 1 -34.67 -39.55 -49.23
C MET A 1 -33.86 -40.53 -50.04
N ASN A 2 -32.92 -40.02 -50.85
CA ASN A 2 -32.11 -40.82 -51.78
C ASN A 2 -31.09 -41.66 -50.99
N LEU A 3 -31.30 -42.97 -50.97
CA LEU A 3 -30.32 -43.94 -50.48
C LEU A 3 -29.21 -44.06 -51.52
N ASN A 4 -27.98 -43.76 -51.09
CA ASN A 4 -26.77 -43.77 -51.89
C ASN A 4 -26.48 -45.21 -52.39
N PRO A 5 -26.48 -45.48 -53.71
CA PRO A 5 -26.16 -46.79 -54.24
C PRO A 5 -24.68 -46.82 -54.63
N ALA A 6 -23.83 -47.42 -53.78
CA ALA A 6 -22.60 -48.13 -54.16
C ALA A 6 -21.61 -48.21 -52.98
N LEU A 7 -21.87 -49.06 -52.00
CA LEU A 7 -20.76 -49.79 -51.39
C LEU A 7 -20.44 -50.96 -52.34
N LYS A 8 -19.54 -50.75 -53.30
CA LYS A 8 -18.93 -51.85 -54.04
C LYS A 8 -18.21 -52.73 -53.01
N LEU A 9 -18.71 -53.94 -52.81
CA LEU A 9 -18.08 -54.94 -51.96
C LEU A 9 -16.61 -55.06 -52.37
N PRO A 10 -15.66 -54.90 -51.42
CA PRO A 10 -14.25 -54.98 -51.73
C PRO A 10 -13.98 -56.33 -52.40
N SER A 11 -13.22 -56.31 -53.49
CA SER A 11 -12.81 -57.52 -54.20
C SER A 11 -12.23 -58.54 -53.21
N LYS A 12 -12.39 -59.85 -53.48
CA LYS A 12 -11.88 -60.91 -52.59
C LYS A 12 -10.39 -60.69 -52.22
N LYS A 13 -9.60 -60.10 -53.12
CA LYS A 13 -8.18 -59.75 -52.88
C LYS A 13 -8.02 -58.64 -51.83
N THR A 14 -8.83 -57.59 -51.86
CA THR A 14 -8.80 -56.50 -50.87
C THR A 14 -9.33 -56.94 -49.50
N ALA A 15 -10.35 -57.81 -49.46
CA ALA A 15 -10.82 -58.39 -48.20
C ALA A 15 -9.76 -59.31 -47.56
N PHE A 16 -9.08 -60.12 -48.37
CA PHE A 16 -8.00 -60.98 -47.90
C PHE A 16 -6.78 -60.19 -47.41
N LEU A 17 -6.40 -59.11 -48.11
CA LEU A 17 -5.31 -58.24 -47.67
C LEU A 17 -5.64 -57.52 -46.36
N ALA A 18 -6.87 -57.00 -46.20
CA ALA A 18 -7.30 -56.37 -44.95
C ALA A 18 -7.31 -57.36 -43.78
N PHE A 19 -7.77 -58.59 -44.02
CA PHE A 19 -7.72 -59.66 -43.03
C PHE A 19 -6.27 -60.02 -42.67
N PHE A 20 -5.39 -60.15 -43.66
CA PHE A 20 -3.98 -60.48 -43.43
C PHE A 20 -3.24 -59.36 -42.70
N VAL A 21 -3.50 -58.08 -43.00
CA VAL A 21 -2.94 -56.94 -42.27
C VAL A 21 -3.46 -56.87 -40.84
N LEU A 22 -4.73 -57.19 -40.59
CA LEU A 22 -5.26 -57.29 -39.22
C LEU A 22 -4.64 -58.46 -38.45
N LEU A 23 -4.40 -59.58 -39.13
CA LEU A 23 -3.83 -60.78 -38.51
C LEU A 23 -2.33 -60.59 -38.21
N VAL A 24 -1.55 -60.11 -39.19
CA VAL A 24 -0.12 -59.78 -39.01
C VAL A 24 0.05 -58.59 -38.07
N GLY A 25 -0.77 -57.56 -38.19
CA GLY A 25 -0.77 -56.42 -37.26
C GLY A 25 -1.16 -56.82 -35.85
N GLY A 26 -2.13 -57.73 -35.69
CA GLY A 26 -2.51 -58.31 -34.40
C GLY A 26 -1.39 -59.15 -33.78
N VAL A 27 -0.73 -59.99 -34.59
CA VAL A 27 0.40 -60.83 -34.16
C VAL A 27 1.62 -59.96 -33.80
N LEU A 28 1.98 -58.99 -34.63
CA LEU A 28 3.08 -58.06 -34.34
C LEU A 28 2.77 -57.19 -33.13
N PHE A 29 1.52 -56.75 -32.94
CA PHE A 29 1.12 -56.04 -31.73
C PHE A 29 1.24 -56.92 -30.48
N PHE A 30 0.92 -58.21 -30.58
CA PHE A 30 1.07 -59.17 -29.48
C PHE A 30 2.54 -59.43 -29.13
N PHE A 31 3.39 -59.67 -30.13
CA PHE A 31 4.84 -59.87 -29.90
C PHE A 31 5.58 -58.58 -29.52
N ALA A 32 5.15 -57.43 -30.03
CA ALA A 32 5.67 -56.14 -29.58
C ALA A 32 5.24 -55.85 -28.14
N ALA A 33 4.06 -56.29 -27.70
CA ALA A 33 3.63 -56.14 -26.31
C ALA A 33 4.55 -56.90 -25.33
N ASP A 34 5.03 -58.10 -25.69
CA ASP A 34 6.03 -58.84 -24.90
C ASP A 34 7.41 -58.17 -24.89
N TYR A 35 7.77 -57.49 -25.98
CA TYR A 35 9.02 -56.71 -26.04
C TYR A 35 8.93 -55.43 -25.18
N TRP A 36 7.74 -54.92 -24.93
CA TRP A 36 7.49 -53.70 -24.17
C TRP A 36 7.19 -54.04 -22.70
N LYS A 37 8.18 -54.67 -22.04
CA LYS A 37 8.13 -55.20 -20.65
C LYS A 37 7.71 -54.23 -19.53
N SER A 38 7.46 -52.96 -19.81
CA SER A 38 6.72 -52.07 -18.89
C SER A 38 5.24 -52.09 -19.27
N SER A 39 4.41 -52.82 -18.53
CA SER A 39 2.97 -52.86 -18.79
C SER A 39 2.45 -51.42 -18.86
N LYS A 40 1.93 -51.02 -20.03
CA LYS A 40 1.38 -49.67 -20.18
C LYS A 40 0.20 -49.55 -19.20
N PRO A 41 0.10 -48.47 -18.41
CA PRO A 41 -0.92 -48.36 -17.37
C PRO A 41 -2.36 -48.58 -17.85
N TRP A 42 -2.63 -48.20 -19.11
CA TRP A 42 -3.95 -48.38 -19.72
C TRP A 42 -4.31 -49.86 -19.93
N TYR A 43 -3.33 -50.73 -20.20
CA TYR A 43 -3.56 -52.15 -20.45
C TYR A 43 -3.91 -52.89 -19.15
N SER A 44 -3.17 -52.64 -18.07
CA SER A 44 -3.51 -53.21 -16.74
C SER A 44 -4.88 -52.72 -16.27
N ARG A 45 -5.24 -51.44 -16.53
CA ARG A 45 -6.60 -50.92 -16.27
C ARG A 45 -7.67 -51.67 -17.08
N TRP A 46 -7.41 -51.95 -18.36
CA TRP A 46 -8.33 -52.73 -19.19
C TRP A 46 -8.49 -54.17 -18.70
N GLN A 47 -7.40 -54.82 -18.28
CA GLN A 47 -7.44 -56.18 -17.71
C GLN A 47 -8.29 -56.21 -16.43
N ILE A 48 -8.12 -55.22 -15.55
CA ILE A 48 -8.95 -55.05 -14.34
C ILE A 48 -10.42 -54.88 -14.71
N ASP A 49 -10.75 -53.91 -15.57
CA ASP A 49 -12.14 -53.60 -15.95
C ASP A 49 -12.82 -54.83 -16.59
N ARG A 50 -12.10 -55.56 -17.46
CA ARG A 50 -12.59 -56.80 -18.09
C ARG A 50 -12.83 -57.91 -17.06
N PHE A 51 -11.87 -58.11 -16.14
CA PHE A 51 -11.97 -59.12 -15.10
C PHE A 51 -13.15 -58.83 -14.16
N LEU A 52 -13.28 -57.59 -13.67
CA LEU A 52 -14.39 -57.17 -12.81
C LEU A 52 -15.74 -57.35 -13.51
N LYS A 53 -15.82 -57.02 -14.82
CA LYS A 53 -17.03 -57.24 -15.60
C LYS A 53 -17.41 -58.72 -15.71
N GLN A 54 -16.42 -59.59 -15.90
CA GLN A 54 -16.65 -61.04 -15.96
C GLN A 54 -17.13 -61.60 -14.62
N GLN A 55 -16.57 -61.13 -13.49
CA GLN A 55 -16.92 -61.63 -12.16
C GLN A 55 -18.26 -61.11 -11.62
N THR A 56 -18.68 -59.91 -12.05
CA THR A 56 -19.85 -59.22 -11.48
C THR A 56 -21.02 -59.08 -12.45
N GLY A 57 -20.80 -59.23 -13.75
CA GLY A 57 -21.76 -58.88 -14.80
C GLY A 57 -21.98 -57.37 -14.97
N GLN A 58 -21.37 -56.52 -14.12
CA GLN A 58 -21.49 -55.06 -14.17
C GLN A 58 -20.35 -54.43 -14.96
N SER A 59 -20.63 -53.35 -15.67
CA SER A 59 -19.61 -52.58 -16.40
C SER A 59 -19.46 -51.14 -15.91
N ASP A 60 -20.37 -50.68 -15.06
CA ASP A 60 -20.40 -49.33 -14.51
C ASP A 60 -20.42 -49.40 -12.98
N PHE A 61 -19.26 -49.24 -12.36
CA PHE A 61 -19.07 -49.34 -10.92
C PHE A 61 -19.22 -47.97 -10.23
N LYS A 62 -20.39 -47.35 -10.33
CA LYS A 62 -20.64 -46.05 -9.68
C LYS A 62 -20.58 -46.19 -8.15
N ALA A 63 -19.77 -45.34 -7.52
CA ALA A 63 -19.75 -45.17 -6.08
C ALA A 63 -20.62 -43.97 -5.66
N ASP A 64 -21.17 -44.02 -4.44
CA ASP A 64 -21.88 -42.90 -3.79
C ASP A 64 -20.93 -41.77 -3.35
N PHE A 65 -19.86 -41.53 -4.10
CA PHE A 65 -18.98 -40.39 -3.91
C PHE A 65 -19.58 -39.20 -4.65
N ASN A 66 -19.73 -38.06 -3.96
CA ASN A 66 -20.34 -36.88 -4.54
C ASN A 66 -19.31 -36.15 -5.41
N PHE A 67 -19.12 -36.64 -6.64
CA PHE A 67 -18.18 -36.06 -7.60
C PHE A 67 -18.52 -34.60 -7.95
N LYS A 68 -19.81 -34.24 -7.95
CA LYS A 68 -20.25 -32.86 -8.19
C LYS A 68 -19.72 -31.91 -7.12
N LEU A 69 -19.62 -32.34 -5.86
CA LEU A 69 -19.02 -31.51 -4.81
C LEU A 69 -17.54 -31.20 -5.09
N ALA A 70 -16.81 -32.17 -5.63
CA ALA A 70 -15.41 -31.99 -5.99
C ALA A 70 -15.24 -31.00 -7.16
N GLU A 71 -16.08 -31.13 -8.20
CA GLU A 71 -16.12 -30.18 -9.32
C GLU A 71 -16.54 -28.77 -8.85
N ASP A 72 -17.55 -28.68 -7.99
CA ASP A 72 -18.02 -27.42 -7.39
C ASP A 72 -16.91 -26.69 -6.63
N VAL A 73 -16.14 -27.41 -5.81
CA VAL A 73 -14.99 -26.83 -5.09
C VAL A 73 -13.93 -26.31 -6.06
N GLY A 74 -13.65 -27.04 -7.15
CA GLY A 74 -12.71 -26.60 -8.18
C GLY A 74 -13.19 -25.35 -8.93
N GLY A 75 -14.48 -25.31 -9.29
CA GLY A 75 -15.13 -24.15 -9.89
C GLY A 75 -15.12 -22.93 -8.97
N LEU A 76 -15.44 -23.12 -7.69
CA LEU A 76 -15.40 -22.05 -6.68
C LEU A 76 -13.99 -21.52 -6.44
N ARG A 77 -12.97 -22.39 -6.41
CA ARG A 77 -11.58 -21.95 -6.27
C ARG A 77 -11.14 -21.07 -7.44
N THR A 78 -11.48 -21.48 -8.67
CA THR A 78 -11.22 -20.69 -9.87
C THR A 78 -11.96 -19.36 -9.83
N LYS A 79 -13.23 -19.36 -9.39
CA LYS A 79 -14.02 -18.16 -9.18
C LYS A 79 -13.36 -17.22 -8.17
N VAL A 80 -12.93 -17.72 -7.00
CA VAL A 80 -12.25 -16.93 -5.97
C VAL A 80 -10.96 -16.30 -6.51
N LEU A 81 -10.14 -17.06 -7.24
CA LEU A 81 -8.90 -16.55 -7.83
C LEU A 81 -9.14 -15.44 -8.87
N ASN A 82 -10.17 -15.60 -9.70
CA ASN A 82 -10.58 -14.57 -10.65
C ASN A 82 -11.10 -13.30 -9.93
N LEU A 83 -11.92 -13.47 -8.88
CA LEU A 83 -12.40 -12.34 -8.06
C LEU A 83 -11.25 -11.61 -7.37
N GLU A 84 -10.27 -12.33 -6.83
CA GLU A 84 -9.07 -11.75 -6.21
C GLU A 84 -8.26 -10.92 -7.20
N THR A 85 -8.05 -11.45 -8.41
CA THR A 85 -7.34 -10.77 -9.49
C THR A 85 -8.07 -9.49 -9.91
N ASN A 86 -9.39 -9.58 -10.12
CA ASN A 86 -10.22 -8.42 -10.48
C ASN A 86 -10.27 -7.36 -9.39
N TYR A 87 -10.33 -7.78 -8.11
CA TYR A 87 -10.29 -6.88 -6.97
C TYR A 87 -8.95 -6.12 -6.89
N GLN A 88 -7.82 -6.80 -7.09
CA GLN A 88 -6.50 -6.16 -7.09
C GLN A 88 -6.32 -5.19 -8.25
N LEU A 89 -6.82 -5.52 -9.45
CA LEU A 89 -6.80 -4.63 -10.59
C LEU A 89 -7.59 -3.35 -10.32
N LEU A 90 -8.80 -3.46 -9.77
CA LEU A 90 -9.62 -2.30 -9.43
C LEU A 90 -9.00 -1.46 -8.31
N ALA A 91 -8.41 -2.09 -7.28
CA ALA A 91 -7.70 -1.39 -6.22
C ALA A 91 -6.51 -0.58 -6.76
N THR A 92 -5.80 -1.13 -7.75
CA THR A 92 -4.69 -0.44 -8.41
C THR A 92 -5.18 0.76 -9.23
N ASN A 93 -6.26 0.59 -9.98
CA ASN A 93 -6.85 1.66 -10.79
C ASN A 93 -7.44 2.77 -9.92
N SER A 94 -8.15 2.43 -8.84
CA SER A 94 -8.68 3.42 -7.90
C SER A 94 -7.56 4.19 -7.20
N ALA A 95 -6.46 3.54 -6.83
CA ALA A 95 -5.29 4.22 -6.26
C ALA A 95 -4.61 5.19 -7.24
N LYS A 96 -4.52 4.85 -8.53
CA LYS A 96 -4.03 5.77 -9.57
C LYS A 96 -4.94 7.00 -9.70
N LEU A 97 -6.24 6.78 -9.79
CA LEU A 97 -7.22 7.86 -9.93
C LEU A 97 -7.29 8.75 -8.68
N ALA A 98 -7.11 8.20 -7.48
CA ALA A 98 -7.00 8.97 -6.25
C ALA A 98 -5.78 9.93 -6.27
N LYS A 99 -4.63 9.48 -6.78
CA LYS A 99 -3.44 10.34 -6.95
C LYS A 99 -3.70 11.45 -7.97
N GLU A 100 -4.39 11.14 -9.06
CA GLU A 100 -4.78 12.13 -10.07
C GLU A 100 -5.72 13.20 -9.48
N ILE A 101 -6.75 12.79 -8.73
CA ILE A 101 -7.64 13.70 -7.99
C ILE A 101 -6.85 14.61 -7.04
N GLN A 102 -5.90 14.05 -6.27
CA GLN A 102 -5.03 14.83 -5.38
C GLN A 102 -4.18 15.86 -6.15
N SER A 103 -3.62 15.46 -7.30
CA SER A 103 -2.84 16.35 -8.16
C SER A 103 -3.68 17.50 -8.73
N LEU A 104 -4.90 17.21 -9.21
CA LEU A 104 -5.83 18.21 -9.73
C LEU A 104 -6.29 19.18 -8.64
N ASN A 105 -6.62 18.67 -7.44
CA ASN A 105 -6.96 19.50 -6.29
C ASN A 105 -5.84 20.47 -5.92
N ARG A 106 -4.58 19.99 -5.89
CA ARG A 106 -3.42 20.84 -5.60
C ARG A 106 -3.27 21.95 -6.63
N LEU A 107 -3.44 21.63 -7.92
CA LEU A 107 -3.36 22.62 -9.00
C LEU A 107 -4.48 23.66 -8.91
N ILE A 108 -5.72 23.24 -8.65
CA ILE A 108 -6.87 24.14 -8.46
C ILE A 108 -6.65 25.08 -7.26
N LEU A 109 -6.14 24.56 -6.15
CA LEU A 109 -5.86 25.36 -4.96
C LEU A 109 -4.79 26.43 -5.23
N LEU A 110 -3.67 26.04 -5.87
CA LEU A 110 -2.62 26.98 -6.25
C LEU A 110 -3.14 28.08 -7.19
N GLN A 111 -3.97 27.72 -8.18
CA GLN A 111 -4.56 28.70 -9.10
C GLN A 111 -5.54 29.64 -8.38
N THR A 112 -6.33 29.12 -7.43
CA THR A 112 -7.28 29.92 -6.64
C THR A 112 -6.56 30.92 -5.73
N GLU A 113 -5.49 30.50 -5.05
CA GLU A 113 -4.66 31.39 -4.23
C GLU A 113 -3.99 32.48 -5.07
N ALA A 114 -3.49 32.12 -6.26
CA ALA A 114 -2.88 33.06 -7.18
C ALA A 114 -3.88 34.14 -7.63
N ASN A 115 -5.10 33.74 -8.01
CA ASN A 115 -6.17 34.67 -8.38
C ASN A 115 -6.56 35.59 -7.21
N ARG A 116 -6.65 35.05 -5.99
CA ARG A 116 -6.96 35.84 -4.78
C ARG A 116 -5.91 36.94 -4.54
N ARG A 117 -4.61 36.61 -4.67
CA ARG A 117 -3.52 37.60 -4.51
C ARG A 117 -3.60 38.69 -5.57
N GLN A 118 -3.87 38.33 -6.82
CA GLN A 118 -4.03 39.30 -7.90
C GLN A 118 -5.18 40.26 -7.63
N SER A 119 -6.36 39.78 -7.20
CA SER A 119 -7.49 40.64 -6.83
C SER A 119 -7.16 41.57 -5.66
N GLN A 120 -6.47 41.09 -4.63
CA GLN A 120 -6.07 41.91 -3.48
C GLN A 120 -5.15 43.07 -3.89
N LEU A 121 -4.16 42.80 -4.74
CA LEU A 121 -3.23 43.82 -5.22
C LEU A 121 -3.92 44.82 -6.15
N SER A 122 -4.80 44.35 -7.03
CA SER A 122 -5.60 45.22 -7.89
C SER A 122 -6.47 46.19 -7.09
N ASN A 123 -7.14 45.69 -6.04
CA ASN A 123 -7.98 46.53 -5.18
C ASN A 123 -7.15 47.57 -4.41
N ARG A 124 -5.99 47.16 -3.86
CA ARG A 124 -5.09 48.09 -3.16
C ARG A 124 -4.57 49.19 -4.08
N CYS A 125 -4.24 48.87 -5.33
CA CYS A 125 -3.86 49.89 -6.31
C CYS A 125 -4.99 50.88 -6.54
N HIS A 126 -6.21 50.38 -6.73
CA HIS A 126 -7.37 51.24 -6.95
C HIS A 126 -7.68 52.15 -5.75
N GLU A 127 -7.60 51.63 -4.52
CA GLU A 127 -7.80 52.42 -3.30
C GLU A 127 -6.77 53.55 -3.14
N LEU A 128 -5.50 53.27 -3.46
CA LEU A 128 -4.43 54.26 -3.43
C LEU A 128 -4.61 55.33 -4.52
N GLU A 129 -5.04 54.92 -5.72
CA GLU A 129 -5.38 55.85 -6.79
C GLU A 129 -6.57 56.76 -6.43
N GLN A 130 -7.62 56.21 -5.83
CA GLN A 130 -8.75 57.01 -5.34
C GLN A 130 -8.32 57.99 -4.24
N THR A 131 -7.43 57.56 -3.35
CA THR A 131 -6.90 58.42 -2.26
C THR A 131 -6.12 59.59 -2.84
N LEU A 132 -5.26 59.36 -3.85
CA LEU A 132 -4.54 60.42 -4.55
C LEU A 132 -5.47 61.48 -5.17
N VAL A 133 -6.57 61.04 -5.79
CA VAL A 133 -7.53 61.94 -6.45
C VAL A 133 -8.27 62.84 -5.46
N ARG A 134 -8.48 62.39 -4.22
CA ARG A 134 -9.24 63.14 -3.18
C ARG A 134 -8.42 64.16 -2.39
N ILE A 135 -7.10 64.17 -2.52
CA ILE A 135 -6.19 65.10 -1.83
C ILE A 135 -6.48 66.60 -2.09
N PRO A 136 -6.92 67.05 -3.28
CA PRO A 136 -7.17 68.48 -3.54
C PRO A 136 -8.32 69.10 -2.74
N GLU A 137 -9.25 68.32 -2.18
CA GLU A 137 -10.51 68.82 -1.61
C GLU A 137 -10.39 69.41 -0.18
N ALA A 138 -9.23 69.31 0.48
CA ALA A 138 -9.09 69.59 1.92
C ALA A 138 -8.61 71.01 2.30
N LEU A 139 -8.49 71.96 1.37
CA LEU A 139 -8.04 73.33 1.65
C LEU A 139 -9.00 74.34 1.02
N THR A 140 -9.79 75.04 1.84
CA THR A 140 -10.82 76.00 1.36
C THR A 140 -10.31 77.43 1.16
N ASN A 141 -9.04 77.73 1.46
CA ASN A 141 -8.52 79.11 1.57
C ASN A 141 -7.37 79.47 0.61
N LEU A 142 -7.08 78.65 -0.40
CA LEU A 142 -6.11 78.96 -1.46
C LEU A 142 -6.80 78.94 -2.83
N PRO A 143 -6.28 79.65 -3.86
CA PRO A 143 -6.83 79.58 -5.21
C PRO A 143 -6.87 78.12 -5.68
N ALA A 144 -8.00 77.70 -6.28
CA ALA A 144 -8.18 76.32 -6.75
C ALA A 144 -7.09 75.87 -7.73
N SER A 145 -6.49 76.80 -8.47
CA SER A 145 -5.36 76.55 -9.37
C SER A 145 -4.06 76.20 -8.64
N THR A 146 -3.80 76.76 -7.46
CA THR A 146 -2.62 76.44 -6.64
C THR A 146 -2.78 75.09 -5.94
N LEU A 147 -4.00 74.76 -5.51
CA LEU A 147 -4.30 73.51 -4.78
C LEU A 147 -4.27 72.25 -5.64
N THR A 148 -4.33 72.40 -6.96
CA THR A 148 -4.39 71.31 -7.92
C THR A 148 -3.07 71.06 -8.66
N ASN A 149 -2.06 71.91 -8.45
CA ASN A 149 -0.79 71.83 -9.18
C ASN A 149 0.42 71.90 -8.23
N LEU A 150 1.08 70.74 -8.04
CA LEU A 150 2.28 70.59 -7.21
C LEU A 150 3.39 71.58 -7.60
N ASP A 151 3.57 71.86 -8.90
CA ASP A 151 4.60 72.77 -9.36
C ASP A 151 4.28 74.22 -9.03
N LEU A 152 3.00 74.59 -8.99
CA LEU A 152 2.57 75.91 -8.49
C LEU A 152 2.76 76.00 -6.96
N MET A 153 2.45 74.95 -6.19
CA MET A 153 2.74 74.92 -4.75
C MET A 153 4.25 75.06 -4.47
N ARG A 154 5.09 74.35 -5.22
CA ARG A 154 6.56 74.45 -5.12
C ARG A 154 7.06 75.85 -5.47
N LYS A 155 6.53 76.44 -6.54
CA LYS A 155 6.88 77.80 -6.95
C LYS A 155 6.49 78.81 -5.88
N GLU A 156 5.28 78.74 -5.36
CA GLU A 156 4.80 79.66 -4.31
C GLU A 156 5.56 79.46 -2.98
N ALA A 157 5.90 78.22 -2.63
CA ALA A 157 6.79 77.94 -1.51
C ALA A 157 8.20 78.51 -1.72
N ALA A 158 8.76 78.42 -2.94
CA ALA A 158 10.06 79.02 -3.28
C ALA A 158 10.02 80.55 -3.22
N ASP A 159 8.97 81.18 -3.76
CA ASP A 159 8.76 82.62 -3.72
C ASP A 159 8.62 83.12 -2.27
N LEU A 160 7.83 82.43 -1.44
CA LEU A 160 7.71 82.72 -0.01
C LEU A 160 9.03 82.50 0.74
N LYS A 161 9.82 81.50 0.34
CA LYS A 161 11.15 81.24 0.93
C LYS A 161 12.09 82.41 0.67
N ILE A 162 12.12 83.00 -0.53
CA ILE A 162 12.93 84.19 -0.85
C ILE A 162 12.61 85.37 0.09
N VAL A 163 11.34 85.52 0.49
CA VAL A 163 10.91 86.60 1.40
C VAL A 163 11.22 86.27 2.87
N VAL A 164 11.02 85.02 3.28
CA VAL A 164 11.11 84.59 4.68
C VAL A 164 12.56 84.27 5.10
N GLU A 165 13.38 83.76 4.21
CA GLU A 165 14.74 83.26 4.50
C GLU A 165 15.71 84.39 4.94
N PRO A 166 15.78 85.56 4.28
CA PRO A 166 16.66 86.65 4.72
C PRO A 166 16.36 87.17 6.14
N VAL A 167 15.12 87.05 6.59
CA VAL A 167 14.69 87.45 7.94
C VAL A 167 14.86 86.31 8.94
N SER A 168 14.65 85.06 8.52
CA SER A 168 14.66 83.91 9.44
C SER A 168 16.04 83.28 9.64
N LEU A 169 16.93 83.30 8.64
CA LEU A 169 18.25 82.68 8.72
C LEU A 169 19.16 83.36 9.77
N PRO A 170 19.21 84.70 9.87
CA PRO A 170 19.98 85.39 10.92
C PRO A 170 19.44 85.12 12.35
N LEU A 171 18.19 84.65 12.46
CA LEU A 171 17.55 84.28 13.72
C LEU A 171 17.77 82.80 14.08
N GLN A 172 18.49 82.05 13.25
CA GLN A 172 18.78 80.64 13.51
C GLN A 172 19.52 80.42 14.85
N PRO A 173 20.54 81.21 15.24
CA PRO A 173 21.17 81.07 16.55
C PRO A 173 20.17 81.24 17.71
N LEU A 174 19.21 82.17 17.57
CA LEU A 174 18.17 82.40 18.57
C LEU A 174 17.20 81.20 18.65
N ARG A 175 16.89 80.56 17.52
CA ARG A 175 16.09 79.32 17.48
C ARG A 175 16.83 78.15 18.10
N ASP A 176 18.12 78.01 17.80
CA ASP A 176 18.97 76.95 18.37
C ASP A 176 19.12 77.12 19.89
N GLU A 177 19.23 78.36 20.37
CA GLU A 177 19.19 78.70 21.80
C GLU A 177 17.85 78.32 22.44
N ILE A 178 16.71 78.65 21.81
CA ILE A 178 15.37 78.26 22.30
C ILE A 178 15.25 76.73 22.37
N ALA A 179 15.71 76.02 21.34
CA ALA A 179 15.68 74.55 21.30
C ALA A 179 16.58 73.93 22.38
N ALA A 180 17.77 74.50 22.61
CA ALA A 180 18.67 74.06 23.68
C ALA A 180 18.05 74.28 25.07
N LEU A 181 17.40 75.42 25.30
CA LEU A 181 16.68 75.71 26.55
C LEU A 181 15.48 74.79 26.75
N GLN A 182 14.72 74.50 25.69
CA GLN A 182 13.61 73.53 25.73
C GLN A 182 14.12 72.14 26.09
N LYS A 183 15.21 71.68 25.45
CA LYS A 183 15.85 70.41 25.77
C LYS A 183 16.33 70.34 27.23
N GLN A 184 16.92 71.42 27.75
CA GLN A 184 17.33 71.50 29.17
C GLN A 184 16.12 71.45 30.12
N ARG A 185 15.04 72.16 29.77
CA ARG A 185 13.80 72.14 30.55
C ARG A 185 13.18 70.74 30.57
N ASP A 186 13.13 70.09 29.42
CA ASP A 186 12.55 68.75 29.29
C ASP A 186 13.40 67.70 30.02
N ALA A 187 14.74 67.80 29.96
CA ALA A 187 15.64 66.98 30.76
C ALA A 187 15.46 67.20 32.28
N ASN A 188 15.19 68.44 32.71
CA ASN A 188 14.90 68.74 34.11
C ASN A 188 13.53 68.17 34.57
N TYR A 189 12.53 68.16 33.67
CA TYR A 189 11.27 67.46 33.92
C TYR A 189 11.46 65.94 34.04
N GLU A 190 12.28 65.33 33.17
CA GLU A 190 12.61 63.91 33.23
C GLU A 190 13.38 63.54 34.50
N ALA A 191 14.40 64.34 34.87
CA ALA A 191 15.19 64.14 36.09
C ALA A 191 14.33 64.20 37.37
N THR A 192 13.29 65.03 37.39
CA THR A 192 12.36 65.15 38.51
C THR A 192 11.13 64.23 38.42
N ALA A 193 10.98 63.45 37.34
CA ALA A 193 9.79 62.64 37.11
C ALA A 193 9.59 61.56 38.19
N ALA A 194 10.67 60.93 38.67
CA ALA A 194 10.61 59.92 39.74
C ALA A 194 10.09 60.51 41.06
N GLN A 195 10.67 61.63 41.49
CA GLN A 195 10.27 62.36 42.70
C GLN A 195 8.83 62.89 42.61
N ARG A 196 8.39 63.36 41.43
CA ARG A 196 7.00 63.80 41.20
C ARG A 196 6.01 62.64 41.25
N ARG A 197 6.37 61.46 40.72
CA ARG A 197 5.55 60.24 40.85
C ARG A 197 5.46 59.80 42.31
N GLU A 198 6.57 59.81 43.04
CA GLU A 198 6.61 59.47 44.46
C GLU A 198 5.77 60.45 45.30
N LEU A 199 5.90 61.75 45.06
CA LEU A 199 5.07 62.79 45.69
C LEU A 199 3.57 62.58 45.38
N ALA A 200 3.21 62.20 44.14
CA ALA A 200 1.82 61.91 43.79
C ALA A 200 1.29 60.67 44.53
N VAL A 201 2.11 59.63 44.71
CA VAL A 201 1.76 58.43 45.50
C VAL A 201 1.58 58.78 46.97
N LEU A 202 2.49 59.55 47.56
CA LEU A 202 2.39 59.98 48.96
C LEU A 202 1.16 60.86 49.20
N LEU A 203 0.88 61.82 48.30
CA LEU A 203 -0.34 62.64 48.40
C LEU A 203 -1.62 61.82 48.28
N LYS A 204 -1.61 60.74 47.49
CA LYS A 204 -2.73 59.78 47.39
C LYS A 204 -2.87 58.96 48.67
N GLN A 205 -1.76 58.49 49.24
CA GLN A 205 -1.75 57.74 50.51
C GLN A 205 -2.24 58.59 51.68
N MET A 206 -1.92 59.89 51.72
CA MET A 206 -2.42 60.83 52.73
C MET A 206 -3.84 61.36 52.46
N GLY A 207 -4.53 60.88 51.43
CA GLY A 207 -5.89 61.31 51.09
C GLY A 207 -6.03 62.75 50.59
N LEU A 208 -4.92 63.45 50.30
CA LEU A 208 -4.94 64.88 49.93
C LEU A 208 -5.22 65.15 48.44
N LYS A 209 -5.28 64.12 47.59
CA LYS A 209 -5.71 64.25 46.18
C LYS A 209 -6.49 63.03 45.69
N SER A 210 -7.82 63.09 45.82
CA SER A 210 -8.74 62.39 44.90
C SER A 210 -10.09 63.09 44.89
N LYS A 211 -10.34 63.94 43.89
CA LYS A 211 -11.70 64.42 43.57
C LYS A 211 -12.45 63.48 42.62
N ASP A 212 -11.82 62.37 42.19
CA ASP A 212 -12.41 61.41 41.26
C ASP A 212 -12.56 60.02 41.88
N ASN A 213 -13.80 59.53 41.79
CA ASN A 213 -14.24 58.13 41.88
C ASN A 213 -14.13 57.40 43.24
N GLY A 214 -15.12 57.64 44.09
CA GLY A 214 -16.11 56.63 44.51
C GLY A 214 -15.70 55.29 45.12
N ASN A 215 -14.43 55.04 45.46
CA ASN A 215 -14.02 53.78 46.09
C ASN A 215 -13.23 54.03 47.39
N THR A 216 -13.96 54.12 48.49
CA THR A 216 -13.44 54.37 49.85
C THR A 216 -13.03 53.07 50.53
N ASN A 217 -11.80 52.61 50.27
CA ASN A 217 -11.06 51.87 51.29
C ASN A 217 -10.08 52.86 51.92
N ALA A 218 -10.58 53.69 52.84
CA ALA A 218 -9.76 54.60 53.62
C ALA A 218 -8.87 53.75 54.54
N VAL A 219 -7.59 53.65 54.22
CA VAL A 219 -6.59 53.07 55.12
C VAL A 219 -6.47 54.04 56.30
N GLU A 220 -6.90 53.64 57.49
CA GLU A 220 -6.68 54.41 58.72
C GLU A 220 -5.18 54.44 59.00
N LEU A 221 -4.52 55.56 58.68
CA LEU A 221 -3.12 55.77 58.99
C LEU A 221 -2.98 56.13 60.47
N THR A 222 -2.08 55.45 61.18
CA THR A 222 -1.77 55.83 62.56
C THR A 222 -1.08 57.20 62.61
N PRO A 223 -1.15 57.94 63.73
CA PRO A 223 -0.48 59.23 63.87
C PRO A 223 1.02 59.19 63.55
N GLU A 224 1.69 58.08 63.88
CA GLU A 224 3.10 57.85 63.55
C GLU A 224 3.32 57.67 62.03
N GLN A 225 2.42 56.97 61.34
CA GLN A 225 2.47 56.85 59.88
C GLN A 225 2.21 58.18 59.18
N MET A 226 1.28 58.99 59.72
CA MET A 226 1.04 60.35 59.22
C MET A 226 2.26 61.26 59.41
N ALA A 227 2.93 61.19 60.57
CA ALA A 227 4.17 61.95 60.80
C ALA A 227 5.30 61.50 59.84
N GLY A 228 5.47 60.19 59.65
CA GLY A 228 6.45 59.63 58.71
C GLY A 228 6.20 60.02 57.25
N LEU A 229 4.94 59.98 56.80
CA LEU A 229 4.56 60.42 55.46
C LEU A 229 4.71 61.93 55.27
N SER A 230 4.38 62.72 56.30
CA SER A 230 4.57 64.17 56.29
C SER A 230 6.05 64.55 56.17
N ASN A 231 6.93 63.88 56.90
CA ASN A 231 8.38 64.11 56.82
C ASN A 231 8.94 63.74 55.44
N LYS A 232 8.58 62.56 54.90
CA LYS A 232 8.97 62.17 53.53
C LYS A 232 8.46 63.13 52.47
N LEU A 233 7.25 63.64 52.64
CA LEU A 233 6.68 64.63 51.73
C LEU A 233 7.41 65.97 51.83
N ALA A 234 7.81 66.40 53.02
CA ALA A 234 8.65 67.58 53.21
C ALA A 234 10.03 67.41 52.55
N GLU A 235 10.66 66.25 52.70
CA GLU A 235 11.94 65.91 52.06
C GLU A 235 11.85 65.94 50.52
N ILE A 236 10.82 65.30 49.94
CA ILE A 236 10.64 65.30 48.48
C ILE A 236 10.28 66.69 47.96
N ARG A 237 9.51 67.50 48.71
CA ARG A 237 9.24 68.90 48.35
C ARG A 237 10.52 69.74 48.40
N ALA A 238 11.35 69.57 49.42
CA ALA A 238 12.62 70.26 49.54
C ALA A 238 13.57 69.88 48.39
N ALA A 239 13.59 68.60 48.00
CA ALA A 239 14.38 68.11 46.86
C ALA A 239 13.86 68.61 45.49
N LEU A 240 12.54 68.77 45.33
CA LEU A 240 11.91 69.26 44.09
C LEU A 240 11.98 70.78 43.93
N ALA A 241 12.04 71.54 45.02
CA ALA A 241 12.04 73.00 45.02
C ALA A 241 13.12 73.63 44.09
N PRO A 242 14.41 73.26 44.16
CA PRO A 242 15.42 73.84 43.28
C PRO A 242 15.18 73.53 41.80
N ALA A 243 14.74 72.31 41.49
CA ALA A 243 14.45 71.92 40.10
C ALA A 243 13.19 72.59 39.55
N GLN A 244 12.17 72.84 40.41
CA GLN A 244 11.00 73.63 40.04
C GLN A 244 11.37 75.08 39.77
N GLN A 245 12.21 75.69 40.61
CA GLN A 245 12.72 77.04 40.39
C GLN A 245 13.49 77.13 39.07
N GLN A 246 14.39 76.18 38.81
CA GLN A 246 15.13 76.11 37.54
C GLN A 246 14.19 75.92 36.32
N THR A 247 13.12 75.14 36.45
CA THR A 247 12.12 74.97 35.38
C THR A 247 11.38 76.27 35.08
N VAL A 248 11.04 77.06 36.11
CA VAL A 248 10.41 78.37 35.96
C VAL A 248 11.36 79.35 35.28
N GLU A 249 12.63 79.37 35.70
CA GLU A 249 13.67 80.21 35.09
C GLU A 249 13.90 79.84 33.61
N LEU A 250 14.01 78.55 33.28
CA LEU A 250 14.11 78.08 31.90
C LEU A 250 12.86 78.43 31.08
N SER A 251 11.66 78.29 31.66
CA SER A 251 10.41 78.64 30.97
C SER A 251 10.30 80.13 30.70
N LYS A 252 10.76 80.97 31.64
CA LYS A 252 10.86 82.41 31.46
C LYS A 252 11.88 82.76 30.37
N ALA A 253 13.08 82.16 30.41
CA ALA A 253 14.10 82.37 29.38
C ALA A 253 13.60 81.95 27.98
N ILE A 254 12.85 80.84 27.88
CA ILE A 254 12.20 80.41 26.62
C ILE A 254 11.14 81.42 26.19
N ALA A 255 10.33 81.96 27.12
CA ALA A 255 9.29 82.95 26.81
C ALA A 255 9.90 84.26 26.31
N ASP A 256 10.90 84.81 27.01
CA ASP A 256 11.60 86.05 26.65
C ASP A 256 12.28 85.91 25.28
N LYS A 257 12.91 84.75 25.02
CA LYS A 257 13.54 84.46 23.72
C LYS A 257 12.51 84.25 22.61
N ASN A 258 11.36 83.65 22.91
CA ASN A 258 10.24 83.51 21.95
C ASN A 258 9.58 84.84 21.64
N GLU A 259 9.47 85.75 22.60
CA GLU A 259 8.97 87.12 22.40
C GLU A 259 9.94 87.88 21.49
N ALA A 260 11.24 87.86 21.79
CA ALA A 260 12.27 88.45 20.94
C ALA A 260 12.31 87.83 19.52
N LEU A 261 12.04 86.53 19.40
CA LEU A 261 11.90 85.86 18.10
C LEU A 261 10.62 86.29 17.38
N GLY A 262 9.51 86.44 18.11
CA GLY A 262 8.20 86.84 17.61
C GLY A 262 8.20 88.28 17.08
N GLU A 263 8.81 89.22 17.80
CA GLU A 263 8.99 90.60 17.36
C GLU A 263 9.81 90.66 16.06
N LYS A 264 10.92 89.92 16.00
CA LYS A 264 11.78 89.88 14.80
C LYS A 264 11.14 89.17 13.61
N LEU A 265 10.19 88.27 13.85
CA LEU A 265 9.43 87.57 12.81
C LEU A 265 8.09 88.22 12.47
N ALA A 266 7.63 89.23 13.21
CA ALA A 266 6.29 89.80 13.08
C ALA A 266 5.97 90.25 11.64
N GLY A 267 6.96 90.83 10.95
CA GLY A 267 6.82 91.27 9.56
C GLY A 267 6.69 90.15 8.52
N VAL A 268 7.06 88.90 8.86
CA VAL A 268 7.03 87.74 7.97
C VAL A 268 6.21 86.56 8.52
N ALA A 269 5.55 86.73 9.67
CA ALA A 269 4.85 85.64 10.37
C ALA A 269 3.70 85.02 9.56
N PRO A 270 2.85 85.79 8.84
CA PRO A 270 1.83 85.23 7.95
C PRO A 270 2.45 84.37 6.83
N GLN A 271 3.49 84.88 6.18
CA GLN A 271 4.20 84.21 5.09
C GLN A 271 4.89 82.93 5.56
N LEU A 272 5.48 82.94 6.76
CA LEU A 272 6.10 81.76 7.37
C LEU A 272 5.07 80.66 7.69
N ARG A 273 3.85 81.03 8.13
CA ARG A 273 2.78 80.05 8.37
C ARG A 273 2.32 79.39 7.08
N VAL A 274 2.12 80.18 6.02
CA VAL A 274 1.76 79.66 4.70
C VAL A 274 2.87 78.78 4.14
N LEU A 275 4.13 79.21 4.22
CA LEU A 275 5.29 78.44 3.78
C LEU A 275 5.37 77.07 4.48
N ARG A 276 5.18 77.02 5.81
CA ARG A 276 5.17 75.74 6.56
C ARG A 276 4.01 74.84 6.16
N ALA A 277 2.82 75.40 5.98
CA ALA A 277 1.64 74.63 5.56
C ALA A 277 1.82 74.06 4.14
N LEU A 278 2.38 74.86 3.21
CA LEU A 278 2.70 74.42 1.85
C LEU A 278 3.81 73.36 1.86
N THR A 279 4.90 73.57 2.59
CA THR A 279 6.02 72.61 2.66
C THR A 279 5.55 71.26 3.20
N ASN A 280 4.84 71.24 4.34
CA ASN A 280 4.28 69.99 4.90
C ASN A 280 3.34 69.28 3.92
N ARG A 281 2.59 70.03 3.09
CA ARG A 281 1.69 69.46 2.10
C ARG A 281 2.43 68.93 0.87
N ILE A 282 3.45 69.65 0.38
CA ILE A 282 4.35 69.18 -0.67
C ILE A 282 4.99 67.87 -0.22
N ASP A 283 5.57 67.82 0.98
CA ASP A 283 6.18 66.62 1.54
C ASP A 283 5.16 65.47 1.65
N SER A 284 3.94 65.76 2.11
CA SER A 284 2.86 64.75 2.19
C SER A 284 2.46 64.22 0.81
N ILE A 285 2.35 65.09 -0.21
CA ILE A 285 2.00 64.69 -1.57
C ILE A 285 3.15 63.88 -2.18
N GLU A 286 4.39 64.29 -2.00
CA GLU A 286 5.57 63.57 -2.49
C GLU A 286 5.71 62.19 -1.83
N MET A 287 5.48 62.09 -0.52
CA MET A 287 5.40 60.80 0.18
C MET A 287 4.29 59.91 -0.38
N LEU A 288 3.12 60.49 -0.69
CA LEU A 288 2.00 59.74 -1.27
C LEU A 288 2.29 59.32 -2.71
N GLN A 289 2.88 60.19 -3.54
CA GLN A 289 3.32 59.85 -4.89
C GLN A 289 4.38 58.74 -4.88
N ALA A 290 5.36 58.82 -3.97
CA ALA A 290 6.36 57.78 -3.79
C ALA A 290 5.72 56.45 -3.34
N SER A 291 4.76 56.49 -2.42
CA SER A 291 4.06 55.28 -1.97
C SER A 291 3.17 54.65 -3.05
N VAL A 292 2.56 55.47 -3.92
CA VAL A 292 1.80 54.98 -5.09
C VAL A 292 2.73 54.43 -6.16
N ALA A 293 3.84 55.10 -6.46
CA ALA A 293 4.85 54.59 -7.39
C ALA A 293 5.36 53.22 -6.93
N LYS A 294 5.70 53.10 -5.63
CA LYS A 294 6.10 51.84 -5.01
C LYS A 294 5.00 50.78 -5.08
N ALA A 295 3.75 51.14 -4.79
CA ALA A 295 2.63 50.20 -4.87
C ALA A 295 2.37 49.71 -6.31
N ARG A 296 2.54 50.59 -7.31
CA ARG A 296 2.45 50.23 -8.74
C ARG A 296 3.59 49.31 -9.16
N GLU A 297 4.80 49.56 -8.69
CA GLU A 297 5.96 48.71 -8.92
C GLU A 297 5.77 47.33 -8.27
N GLU A 298 5.33 47.28 -7.01
CA GLU A 298 4.98 46.03 -6.31
C GLU A 298 3.86 45.26 -7.03
N ALA A 299 2.84 45.96 -7.54
CA ALA A 299 1.75 45.35 -8.30
C ALA A 299 2.21 44.84 -9.67
N ALA A 300 3.08 45.59 -10.36
CA ALA A 300 3.67 45.17 -11.63
C ALA A 300 4.56 43.93 -11.45
N HIS A 301 5.41 43.91 -10.43
CA HIS A 301 6.22 42.74 -10.09
C HIS A 301 5.35 41.54 -9.72
N ALA A 302 4.32 41.73 -8.89
CA ALA A 302 3.42 40.65 -8.53
C ALA A 302 2.62 40.13 -9.73
N LEU A 303 2.23 40.99 -10.67
CA LEU A 303 1.59 40.59 -11.93
C LEU A 303 2.56 39.80 -12.80
N GLN A 304 3.82 40.24 -12.91
CA GLN A 304 4.85 39.54 -13.67
C GLN A 304 5.18 38.18 -13.05
N ASP A 305 5.32 38.10 -11.73
CA ASP A 305 5.51 36.85 -10.98
C ASP A 305 4.30 35.92 -11.14
N TYR A 306 3.09 36.47 -11.10
CA TYR A 306 1.87 35.73 -11.37
C TYR A 306 1.86 35.17 -12.79
N GLN A 307 2.13 35.99 -13.81
CA GLN A 307 2.17 35.57 -15.21
C GLN A 307 3.28 34.54 -15.45
N ALA A 308 4.46 34.70 -14.85
CA ALA A 308 5.56 33.75 -14.92
C ALA A 308 5.17 32.41 -14.29
N LYS A 309 4.55 32.43 -13.11
CA LYS A 309 4.12 31.22 -12.39
C LYS A 309 2.95 30.52 -13.07
N MET A 310 2.02 31.27 -13.65
CA MET A 310 0.94 30.74 -14.48
C MET A 310 1.51 30.09 -15.75
N LYS A 311 2.51 30.70 -16.40
CA LYS A 311 3.19 30.14 -17.56
C LYS A 311 4.01 28.89 -17.22
N GLU A 312 4.74 28.89 -16.11
CA GLU A 312 5.50 27.73 -15.59
C GLU A 312 4.58 26.53 -15.30
N LEU A 313 3.41 26.81 -14.72
CA LEU A 313 2.41 25.79 -14.40
C LEU A 313 1.49 25.45 -15.58
N GLY A 314 1.67 26.13 -16.72
CA GLY A 314 0.82 26.01 -17.91
C GLY A 314 -0.66 26.26 -17.61
N LEU A 315 -0.98 27.28 -16.81
CA LEU A 315 -2.32 27.62 -16.33
C LEU A 315 -2.86 28.85 -17.09
N ASP A 316 -3.82 28.67 -18.00
CA ASP A 316 -4.65 29.77 -18.53
C ASP A 316 -5.99 29.84 -17.77
N HIS A 317 -6.64 31.01 -17.71
CA HIS A 317 -7.93 31.19 -17.02
C HIS A 317 -9.04 30.29 -17.59
N ILE A 318 -8.99 30.00 -18.90
CA ILE A 318 -9.92 29.07 -19.58
C ILE A 318 -9.72 27.62 -19.09
N GLU A 319 -8.57 27.30 -18.50
CA GLU A 319 -8.27 25.94 -18.03
C GLU A 319 -8.82 25.62 -16.64
N LEU A 320 -9.12 26.61 -15.79
CA LEU A 320 -9.62 26.33 -14.43
C LEU A 320 -10.96 25.58 -14.47
N ALA A 321 -11.90 26.06 -15.28
CA ALA A 321 -13.21 25.42 -15.45
C ALA A 321 -13.06 24.02 -16.07
N LYS A 322 -12.15 23.85 -17.04
CA LYS A 322 -11.84 22.54 -17.64
C LYS A 322 -11.25 21.57 -16.60
N ARG A 323 -10.35 22.05 -15.73
CA ARG A 323 -9.72 21.25 -14.66
C ARG A 323 -10.71 20.92 -13.54
N GLN A 324 -11.62 21.82 -13.19
CA GLN A 324 -12.72 21.54 -12.27
C GLN A 324 -13.70 20.50 -12.84
N ALA A 325 -14.03 20.59 -14.12
CA ALA A 325 -14.83 19.58 -14.82
C ALA A 325 -14.11 18.22 -14.87
N ALA A 326 -12.80 18.21 -15.16
CA ALA A 326 -11.98 17.01 -15.13
C ALA A 326 -11.92 16.40 -13.71
N LEU A 327 -11.73 17.22 -12.67
CA LEU A 327 -11.77 16.78 -11.27
C LEU A 327 -13.12 16.13 -10.93
N ALA A 328 -14.24 16.76 -11.31
CA ALA A 328 -15.57 16.22 -11.07
C ALA A 328 -15.79 14.89 -11.80
N ALA A 329 -15.29 14.77 -13.05
CA ALA A 329 -15.32 13.53 -13.80
C ALA A 329 -14.49 12.43 -13.13
N CYS A 330 -13.25 12.71 -12.72
CA CYS A 330 -12.40 11.78 -11.99
C CYS A 330 -13.02 11.36 -10.65
N GLN A 331 -13.64 12.29 -9.90
CA GLN A 331 -14.32 11.98 -8.65
C GLN A 331 -15.52 11.05 -8.86
N LYS A 332 -16.30 11.27 -9.92
CA LYS A 332 -17.41 10.39 -10.30
C LYS A 332 -16.91 8.99 -10.65
N GLU A 333 -15.89 8.90 -11.52
CA GLU A 333 -15.30 7.62 -11.90
C GLU A 333 -14.69 6.88 -10.69
N TYR A 334 -14.03 7.60 -9.78
CA TYR A 334 -13.49 7.04 -8.55
C TYR A 334 -14.59 6.47 -7.64
N ALA A 335 -15.72 7.18 -7.50
CA ALA A 335 -16.86 6.70 -6.73
C ALA A 335 -17.47 5.43 -7.35
N GLU A 336 -17.58 5.37 -8.68
CA GLU A 336 -18.05 4.18 -9.40
C GLU A 336 -17.10 2.99 -9.24
N LEU A 337 -15.78 3.21 -9.35
CA LEU A 337 -14.77 2.18 -9.12
C LEU A 337 -14.81 1.66 -7.69
N ARG A 338 -14.96 2.55 -6.69
CA ARG A 338 -15.07 2.17 -5.28
C ARG A 338 -16.33 1.31 -5.04
N LYS A 339 -17.47 1.69 -5.62
CA LYS A 339 -18.71 0.90 -5.52
C LYS A 339 -18.54 -0.49 -6.15
N LYS A 340 -17.88 -0.60 -7.31
CA LYS A 340 -17.55 -1.88 -7.95
C LYS A 340 -16.61 -2.72 -7.08
N GLN A 341 -15.60 -2.09 -6.48
CA GLN A 341 -14.64 -2.73 -5.58
C GLN A 341 -15.32 -3.30 -4.34
N GLU A 342 -16.23 -2.54 -3.71
CA GLU A 342 -17.02 -3.01 -2.56
C GLU A 342 -17.94 -4.18 -2.92
N GLY A 343 -18.58 -4.14 -4.10
CA GLY A 343 -19.39 -5.24 -4.61
C GLY A 343 -18.59 -6.53 -4.80
N LEU A 344 -17.42 -6.43 -5.45
CA LEU A 344 -16.53 -7.57 -5.66
C LEU A 344 -15.95 -8.11 -4.34
N TYR A 345 -15.64 -7.23 -3.39
CA TYR A 345 -15.17 -7.66 -2.07
C TYR A 345 -16.23 -8.49 -1.34
N LYS A 346 -17.49 -8.07 -1.35
CA LYS A 346 -18.60 -8.85 -0.78
C LYS A 346 -18.72 -10.23 -1.44
N GLU A 347 -18.72 -10.26 -2.79
CA GLU A 347 -18.80 -11.52 -3.53
C GLU A 347 -17.61 -12.46 -3.25
N LEU A 348 -16.42 -11.89 -3.08
CA LEU A 348 -15.20 -12.62 -2.74
C LEU A 348 -15.28 -13.24 -1.34
N VAL A 349 -15.76 -12.49 -0.35
CA VAL A 349 -15.94 -12.98 1.03
C VAL A 349 -16.97 -14.12 1.06
N GLU A 350 -18.11 -13.96 0.38
CA GLU A 350 -19.13 -14.99 0.27
C GLU A 350 -18.61 -16.24 -0.44
N SER A 351 -17.90 -16.07 -1.55
CA SER A 351 -17.33 -17.18 -2.32
C SER A 351 -16.25 -17.94 -1.53
N ARG A 352 -15.43 -17.23 -0.73
CA ARG A 352 -14.45 -17.86 0.18
C ARG A 352 -15.13 -18.65 1.30
N LYS A 353 -16.20 -18.12 1.87
CA LYS A 353 -16.99 -18.83 2.90
C LYS A 353 -17.57 -20.13 2.33
N LEU A 354 -18.23 -20.04 1.16
CA LEU A 354 -18.80 -21.20 0.49
C LEU A 354 -17.73 -22.23 0.09
N LEU A 355 -16.56 -21.77 -0.36
CA LEU A 355 -15.42 -22.65 -0.66
C LEU A 355 -14.95 -23.40 0.59
N ALA A 356 -14.81 -22.71 1.73
CA ALA A 356 -14.39 -23.34 2.99
C ALA A 356 -15.41 -24.39 3.48
N GLU A 357 -16.70 -24.08 3.40
CA GLU A 357 -17.79 -25.01 3.73
C GLU A 357 -17.76 -26.24 2.81
N LYS A 358 -17.68 -26.07 1.48
CA LYS A 358 -17.64 -27.22 0.57
C LYS A 358 -16.34 -28.03 0.70
N LYS A 359 -15.21 -27.37 1.01
CA LYS A 359 -13.93 -28.04 1.24
C LYS A 359 -13.98 -28.91 2.50
N SER A 360 -14.56 -28.43 3.60
CA SER A 360 -14.69 -29.24 4.82
C SER A 360 -15.60 -30.46 4.61
N VAL A 361 -16.69 -30.31 3.87
CA VAL A 361 -17.57 -31.44 3.50
C VAL A 361 -16.82 -32.45 2.62
N LEU A 362 -16.02 -31.98 1.67
CA LEU A 362 -15.22 -32.85 0.81
C LEU A 362 -14.14 -33.60 1.60
N GLU A 363 -13.45 -32.94 2.52
CA GLU A 363 -12.46 -33.57 3.41
C GLU A 363 -13.11 -34.61 4.34
N ALA A 364 -14.27 -34.29 4.92
CA ALA A 364 -15.05 -35.23 5.72
C ALA A 364 -15.47 -36.45 4.89
N GLN A 365 -15.91 -36.24 3.64
CA GLN A 365 -16.25 -37.31 2.71
C GLN A 365 -15.03 -38.18 2.39
N GLN A 366 -13.86 -37.59 2.13
CA GLN A 366 -12.61 -38.31 1.85
C GLN A 366 -12.13 -39.14 3.05
N ASN A 367 -12.15 -38.57 4.26
CA ASN A 367 -11.74 -39.25 5.48
C ASN A 367 -12.70 -40.40 5.84
N GLY A 368 -14.01 -40.20 5.65
CA GLY A 368 -15.01 -41.25 5.84
C GLY A 368 -14.97 -42.35 4.77
N PHE A 369 -14.41 -42.05 3.59
CA PHE A 369 -14.45 -42.94 2.43
C PHE A 369 -13.75 -44.27 2.68
N ALA A 370 -12.51 -44.24 3.19
CA ALA A 370 -11.73 -45.44 3.44
C ALA A 370 -12.43 -46.40 4.45
N ALA A 371 -13.09 -45.82 5.46
CA ALA A 371 -13.86 -46.59 6.45
C ALA A 371 -15.14 -47.17 5.84
N GLN A 372 -15.83 -46.42 4.96
CA GLN A 372 -17.02 -46.92 4.26
C GLN A 372 -16.71 -48.12 3.36
N PHE A 373 -15.61 -48.10 2.60
CA PHE A 373 -15.22 -49.24 1.78
C PHE A 373 -14.88 -50.45 2.63
N ARG A 374 -14.10 -50.26 3.71
CA ARG A 374 -13.80 -51.35 4.64
C ARG A 374 -15.07 -52.01 5.17
N LYS A 375 -16.03 -51.19 5.63
CA LYS A 375 -17.33 -51.68 6.10
C LYS A 375 -18.11 -52.42 5.01
N LYS A 376 -18.16 -51.88 3.78
CA LYS A 376 -18.79 -52.55 2.63
C LYS A 376 -18.12 -53.89 2.28
N PHE A 377 -16.80 -54.01 2.43
CA PHE A 377 -16.07 -55.27 2.27
C PHE A 377 -16.43 -56.28 3.37
N GLU A 378 -16.53 -55.83 4.63
CA GLU A 378 -16.91 -56.67 5.77
C GLU A 378 -18.39 -57.13 5.69
N GLU A 379 -19.27 -56.32 5.09
CA GLU A 379 -20.69 -56.65 4.87
C GLU A 379 -20.93 -57.53 3.62
N ALA A 380 -19.98 -57.59 2.69
CA ALA A 380 -20.09 -58.37 1.46
C ALA A 380 -20.02 -59.88 1.78
N LYS A 381 -21.08 -60.61 1.42
CA LYS A 381 -21.21 -62.06 1.71
C LYS A 381 -20.65 -62.96 0.62
N THR A 382 -20.36 -62.40 -0.57
CA THR A 382 -19.89 -63.17 -1.73
C THR A 382 -18.73 -62.46 -2.42
N TYR A 383 -17.86 -63.22 -3.09
CA TYR A 383 -16.77 -62.66 -3.90
C TYR A 383 -17.30 -61.69 -4.97
N GLY A 384 -18.42 -62.01 -5.61
CA GLY A 384 -19.06 -61.10 -6.58
C GLY A 384 -19.39 -59.73 -5.96
N GLN A 385 -19.92 -59.69 -4.74
CA GLN A 385 -20.17 -58.44 -4.02
C GLN A 385 -18.86 -57.71 -3.66
N MET A 386 -17.84 -58.42 -3.22
CA MET A 386 -16.53 -57.82 -2.95
C MET A 386 -15.89 -57.21 -4.21
N TYR A 387 -16.01 -57.87 -5.36
CA TYR A 387 -15.55 -57.31 -6.64
C TYR A 387 -16.34 -56.07 -7.07
N VAL A 388 -17.64 -55.99 -6.78
CA VAL A 388 -18.43 -54.76 -6.99
C VAL A 388 -17.90 -53.62 -6.13
N VAL A 389 -17.66 -53.88 -4.84
CA VAL A 389 -17.09 -52.88 -3.90
C VAL A 389 -15.70 -52.43 -4.36
N LEU A 390 -14.84 -53.37 -4.80
CA LEU A 390 -13.53 -53.06 -5.36
C LEU A 390 -13.63 -52.18 -6.61
N GLY A 391 -14.53 -52.52 -7.54
CA GLY A 391 -14.77 -51.74 -8.75
C GLY A 391 -15.24 -50.32 -8.42
N GLN A 392 -16.11 -50.17 -7.42
CA GLN A 392 -16.55 -48.85 -6.94
C GLN A 392 -15.38 -48.05 -6.38
N GLN A 393 -14.51 -48.67 -5.58
CA GLN A 393 -13.32 -48.02 -5.02
C GLN A 393 -12.35 -47.56 -6.12
N LEU A 394 -12.09 -48.41 -7.11
CA LEU A 394 -11.23 -48.10 -8.25
C LEU A 394 -11.82 -47.03 -9.17
N SER A 395 -13.14 -46.98 -9.33
CA SER A 395 -13.80 -45.91 -10.08
C SER A 395 -13.49 -44.52 -9.48
N VAL A 396 -13.47 -44.44 -8.15
CA VAL A 396 -13.19 -43.19 -7.42
C VAL A 396 -11.71 -42.86 -7.50
N ALA A 397 -10.83 -43.84 -7.31
CA ALA A 397 -9.40 -43.65 -7.50
C ALA A 397 -9.08 -43.14 -8.92
N LYS A 398 -9.68 -43.74 -9.96
CA LYS A 398 -9.51 -43.35 -11.37
C LYS A 398 -9.88 -41.89 -11.61
N LEU A 399 -10.95 -41.40 -10.99
CA LEU A 399 -11.41 -40.02 -11.13
C LEU A 399 -10.48 -39.06 -10.37
N LEU A 400 -10.16 -39.36 -9.12
CA LEU A 400 -9.25 -38.54 -8.31
C LEU A 400 -7.84 -38.45 -8.91
N LEU A 401 -7.33 -39.54 -9.51
CA LEU A 401 -6.04 -39.56 -10.19
C LEU A 401 -6.01 -38.74 -11.48
N LYS A 402 -7.16 -38.44 -12.07
CA LYS A 402 -7.29 -37.57 -13.25
C LYS A 402 -7.51 -36.09 -12.90
N ASP A 403 -7.75 -35.78 -11.63
CA ASP A 403 -8.01 -34.41 -11.17
C ASP A 403 -6.77 -33.52 -11.38
N GLY A 404 -6.99 -32.23 -11.66
CA GLY A 404 -5.90 -31.25 -11.81
C GLY A 404 -5.16 -30.96 -10.51
N GLU A 405 -5.81 -31.16 -9.35
CA GLU A 405 -5.27 -30.87 -8.02
C GLU A 405 -4.36 -31.99 -7.50
N ALA A 406 -3.13 -31.65 -7.09
CA ALA A 406 -2.15 -32.62 -6.58
C ALA A 406 -2.61 -33.36 -5.32
N GLU A 407 -3.27 -32.67 -4.38
CA GLU A 407 -3.81 -33.29 -3.16
C GLU A 407 -4.86 -34.36 -3.46
N ARG A 408 -5.75 -34.10 -4.43
CA ARG A 408 -6.76 -35.07 -4.86
C ARG A 408 -6.15 -36.26 -5.57
N ARG A 409 -5.18 -36.03 -6.46
CA ARG A 409 -4.46 -37.14 -7.09
C ARG A 409 -3.72 -37.99 -6.05
N ARG A 410 -3.16 -37.40 -4.99
CA ARG A 410 -2.59 -38.14 -3.85
C ARG A 410 -3.64 -38.95 -3.09
N ALA A 411 -4.82 -38.38 -2.83
CA ALA A 411 -5.92 -39.13 -2.23
C ALA A 411 -6.34 -40.31 -3.14
N GLY A 412 -6.41 -40.09 -4.46
CA GLY A 412 -6.66 -41.13 -5.46
C GLY A 412 -5.60 -42.25 -5.44
N LEU A 413 -4.32 -41.89 -5.30
CA LEU A 413 -3.22 -42.84 -5.13
C LEU A 413 -3.38 -43.67 -3.85
N GLY A 414 -3.74 -43.04 -2.73
CA GLY A 414 -4.03 -43.71 -1.47
C GLY A 414 -5.20 -44.70 -1.59
N ILE A 415 -6.29 -44.30 -2.26
CA ILE A 415 -7.46 -45.17 -2.49
C ILE A 415 -7.11 -46.34 -3.43
N ALA A 416 -6.31 -46.12 -4.47
CA ALA A 416 -5.84 -47.19 -5.35
C ALA A 416 -4.98 -48.20 -4.60
N MET A 417 -4.07 -47.73 -3.74
CA MET A 417 -3.22 -48.60 -2.92
C MET A 417 -4.03 -49.39 -1.88
N GLN A 418 -5.04 -48.75 -1.29
CA GLN A 418 -5.98 -49.42 -0.39
C GLN A 418 -6.80 -50.49 -1.13
N ALA A 419 -7.26 -50.21 -2.34
CA ALA A 419 -7.97 -51.16 -3.19
C ALA A 419 -7.11 -52.39 -3.52
N ALA A 420 -5.83 -52.18 -3.85
CA ALA A 420 -4.88 -53.27 -4.08
C ALA A 420 -4.69 -54.13 -2.81
N THR A 421 -4.51 -53.50 -1.65
CA THR A 421 -4.41 -54.20 -0.36
C THR A 421 -5.68 -55.00 -0.08
N PHE A 422 -6.86 -54.40 -0.20
CA PHE A 422 -8.13 -55.10 0.05
C PHE A 422 -8.37 -56.25 -0.92
N CYS A 423 -7.96 -56.11 -2.18
CA CYS A 423 -7.99 -57.21 -3.14
C CYS A 423 -7.09 -58.38 -2.71
N GLY A 424 -5.90 -58.09 -2.19
CA GLY A 424 -4.97 -59.11 -1.71
C GLY A 424 -5.41 -59.76 -0.40
N THR A 425 -6.06 -59.03 0.51
CA THR A 425 -6.38 -59.51 1.87
C THR A 425 -7.80 -60.04 2.04
N TYR A 426 -8.80 -59.37 1.48
CA TYR A 426 -10.21 -59.76 1.66
C TYR A 426 -10.71 -60.65 0.52
N ILE A 427 -10.28 -60.38 -0.71
CA ILE A 427 -10.67 -61.16 -1.89
C ILE A 427 -9.68 -62.31 -2.15
N GLU A 428 -8.47 -62.22 -1.59
CA GLU A 428 -7.38 -63.18 -1.78
C GLU A 428 -6.95 -63.33 -3.26
N ASN A 429 -7.14 -62.28 -4.06
CA ASN A 429 -6.78 -62.27 -5.48
C ASN A 429 -5.51 -61.43 -5.71
N GLN A 430 -4.35 -62.08 -5.57
CA GLN A 430 -3.04 -61.44 -5.68
C GLN A 430 -2.75 -60.94 -7.10
N TRP A 431 -3.18 -61.70 -8.12
CA TRP A 431 -3.04 -61.27 -9.51
C TRP A 431 -3.76 -59.94 -9.77
N LEU A 432 -5.01 -59.81 -9.31
CA LEU A 432 -5.76 -58.57 -9.52
C LEU A 432 -5.16 -57.42 -8.70
N ALA A 433 -4.71 -57.68 -7.48
CA ALA A 433 -3.99 -56.69 -6.66
C ALA A 433 -2.73 -56.17 -7.39
N ALA A 434 -1.94 -57.07 -7.99
CA ALA A 434 -0.77 -56.74 -8.80
C ALA A 434 -1.13 -55.85 -9.99
N ARG A 435 -2.17 -56.20 -10.75
CA ARG A 435 -2.66 -55.36 -11.86
C ARG A 435 -3.10 -53.97 -11.38
N ILE A 436 -3.73 -53.85 -10.21
CA ILE A 436 -4.10 -52.54 -9.62
C ILE A 436 -2.86 -51.70 -9.34
N CYS A 437 -1.81 -52.30 -8.77
CA CYS A 437 -0.55 -51.60 -8.54
C CYS A 437 0.05 -51.06 -9.85
N GLU A 438 0.11 -51.88 -10.90
CA GLU A 438 0.60 -51.46 -12.22
C GLU A 438 -0.27 -50.37 -12.87
N GLY A 439 -1.59 -50.54 -12.83
CA GLY A 439 -2.53 -49.69 -13.56
C GLY A 439 -2.78 -48.35 -12.87
N TYR A 440 -2.83 -48.32 -11.54
CA TYR A 440 -3.31 -47.17 -10.78
C TYR A 440 -2.27 -46.59 -9.81
N VAL A 441 -1.34 -47.39 -9.27
CA VAL A 441 -0.42 -46.92 -8.23
C VAL A 441 0.91 -46.46 -8.82
N MET A 442 1.63 -47.36 -9.46
CA MET A 442 2.97 -47.12 -10.02
C MET A 442 3.06 -45.97 -11.03
N PRO A 443 2.08 -45.73 -11.91
CA PRO A 443 2.13 -44.63 -12.87
C PRO A 443 2.09 -43.25 -12.21
N HIS A 444 1.66 -43.20 -10.94
CA HIS A 444 1.43 -41.99 -10.17
C HIS A 444 2.32 -41.93 -8.93
N ILE A 445 3.35 -42.76 -8.84
CA ILE A 445 4.22 -42.91 -7.67
C ILE A 445 4.93 -41.62 -7.28
N GLU A 446 5.14 -40.70 -8.23
CA GLU A 446 5.76 -39.39 -7.99
C GLU A 446 4.90 -38.50 -7.09
N LEU A 447 3.59 -38.72 -7.03
CA LEU A 447 2.70 -37.97 -6.14
C LEU A 447 2.97 -38.25 -4.65
N ALA A 448 3.62 -39.38 -4.33
CA ALA A 448 3.94 -39.83 -2.97
C ALA A 448 5.08 -39.05 -2.30
N ASP A 449 5.80 -38.20 -3.05
CA ASP A 449 6.88 -37.36 -2.53
C ASP A 449 6.31 -36.04 -1.96
N ASP A 450 5.84 -36.04 -0.71
CA ASP A 450 5.62 -34.81 0.05
C ASP A 450 6.81 -34.58 1.00
N SER A 451 7.60 -33.54 0.73
CA SER A 451 8.86 -33.26 1.45
C SER A 451 8.67 -32.85 2.91
N GLY A 452 7.43 -32.68 3.39
CA GLY A 452 7.15 -32.12 4.72
C GLY A 452 6.49 -33.04 5.76
N ARG A 453 5.96 -34.21 5.41
CA ARG A 453 5.16 -35.03 6.35
C ARG A 453 5.37 -36.53 6.18
N LYS A 454 5.43 -37.26 7.31
CA LYS A 454 5.27 -38.73 7.34
C LYS A 454 3.82 -39.07 6.97
N THR A 455 3.52 -39.10 5.68
CA THR A 455 2.21 -39.52 5.18
C THR A 455 2.14 -41.04 5.07
N PRO A 456 0.99 -41.69 5.32
CA PRO A 456 0.80 -43.12 5.06
C PRO A 456 0.98 -43.50 3.59
N VAL A 457 1.00 -42.51 2.69
CA VAL A 457 1.23 -42.63 1.24
C VAL A 457 2.68 -42.27 0.88
N ALA A 458 3.63 -42.48 1.79
CA ALA A 458 5.05 -42.24 1.51
C ALA A 458 5.57 -43.22 0.45
N LYS A 459 6.41 -42.72 -0.46
CA LYS A 459 6.94 -43.47 -1.62
C LYS A 459 7.57 -44.81 -1.26
N ASP A 460 8.41 -44.85 -0.23
CA ASP A 460 9.04 -46.08 0.26
C ASP A 460 8.02 -47.09 0.81
N GLY A 461 6.97 -46.59 1.48
CA GLY A 461 5.87 -47.42 1.96
C GLY A 461 5.07 -48.04 0.81
N ILE A 462 4.80 -47.25 -0.24
CA ILE A 462 4.12 -47.75 -1.45
C ILE A 462 4.98 -48.79 -2.16
N TYR A 463 6.29 -48.54 -2.33
CA TYR A 463 7.20 -49.55 -2.90
C TYR A 463 7.17 -50.85 -2.11
N GLY A 464 7.28 -50.78 -0.78
CA GLY A 464 7.20 -51.96 0.08
C GLY A 464 5.90 -52.75 -0.11
N GLN A 465 4.76 -52.07 -0.18
CA GLN A 465 3.46 -52.72 -0.38
C GLN A 465 3.33 -53.33 -1.78
N CYS A 466 3.73 -52.62 -2.84
CA CYS A 466 3.69 -53.16 -4.20
C CYS A 466 4.64 -54.36 -4.37
N ILE A 467 5.83 -54.33 -3.77
CA ILE A 467 6.77 -55.48 -3.75
C ILE A 467 6.11 -56.69 -3.08
N ALA A 468 5.45 -56.50 -1.93
CA ALA A 468 4.76 -57.59 -1.25
C ALA A 468 3.64 -58.17 -2.11
N ILE A 469 2.84 -57.32 -2.76
CA ILE A 469 1.75 -57.74 -3.65
C ILE A 469 2.30 -58.53 -4.85
N PHE A 470 3.36 -58.04 -5.51
CA PHE A 470 3.95 -58.74 -6.66
C PHE A 470 4.59 -60.07 -6.29
N ARG A 471 5.25 -60.17 -5.14
CA ARG A 471 5.77 -61.45 -4.63
C ARG A 471 4.66 -62.45 -4.34
N ASN A 472 3.58 -62.00 -3.70
CA ASN A 472 2.42 -62.86 -3.42
C ASN A 472 1.69 -63.30 -4.70
N ALA A 473 1.82 -62.53 -5.79
CA ALA A 473 1.32 -62.88 -7.11
C ALA A 473 2.31 -63.71 -7.94
N GLU A 474 3.48 -64.05 -7.39
CA GLU A 474 4.58 -64.75 -8.09
C GLU A 474 5.09 -64.00 -9.33
N GLU A 475 4.97 -62.67 -9.34
CA GLU A 475 5.37 -61.81 -10.46
C GLU A 475 6.80 -61.27 -10.26
N THR A 476 7.77 -62.17 -10.26
CA THR A 476 9.20 -61.88 -10.04
C THR A 476 9.75 -60.71 -10.86
N ASN A 477 9.41 -60.65 -12.15
CA ASN A 477 9.90 -59.57 -13.04
C ASN A 477 9.41 -58.19 -12.60
N ASN A 478 8.17 -58.10 -12.11
CA ASN A 478 7.59 -56.86 -11.62
C ASN A 478 8.19 -56.46 -10.28
N THR A 479 8.48 -57.42 -9.41
CA THR A 479 9.23 -57.20 -8.16
C THR A 479 10.61 -56.59 -8.43
N VAL A 480 11.37 -57.18 -9.36
CA VAL A 480 12.67 -56.66 -9.80
C VAL A 480 12.53 -55.25 -10.38
N GLY A 481 11.54 -55.03 -11.26
CA GLY A 481 11.30 -53.72 -11.88
C GLY A 481 10.99 -52.62 -10.86
N ILE A 482 10.16 -52.89 -9.85
CA ILE A 482 9.92 -51.93 -8.76
C ILE A 482 11.17 -51.67 -7.95
N LEU A 483 11.93 -52.71 -7.59
CA LEU A 483 13.15 -52.56 -6.79
C LEU A 483 14.19 -51.70 -7.52
N GLN A 484 14.35 -51.90 -8.83
CA GLN A 484 15.19 -51.03 -9.67
C GLN A 484 14.68 -49.57 -9.67
N LEU A 485 13.36 -49.37 -9.79
CA LEU A 485 12.77 -48.03 -9.72
C LEU A 485 12.98 -47.38 -8.34
N ALA A 486 12.90 -48.15 -7.26
CA ALA A 486 13.16 -47.69 -5.90
C ALA A 486 14.63 -47.27 -5.72
N VAL A 487 15.59 -48.04 -6.25
CA VAL A 487 17.01 -47.66 -6.29
C VAL A 487 17.21 -46.35 -7.05
N LYS A 488 16.58 -46.21 -8.22
CA LYS A 488 16.66 -45.01 -9.06
C LYS A 488 16.10 -43.77 -8.38
N ASN A 489 15.01 -43.93 -7.63
CA ASN A 489 14.27 -42.84 -7.01
C ASN A 489 14.67 -42.56 -5.55
N ALA A 490 15.68 -43.25 -5.04
CA ALA A 490 16.16 -43.08 -3.67
C ALA A 490 16.75 -41.69 -3.45
N LYS A 491 16.29 -40.99 -2.41
CA LYS A 491 16.76 -39.62 -2.07
C LYS A 491 18.10 -39.61 -1.32
N THR A 492 18.42 -40.71 -0.65
CA THR A 492 19.63 -40.83 0.16
C THR A 492 20.39 -42.10 -0.19
N GLN A 493 21.72 -42.09 -0.04
CA GLN A 493 22.58 -43.26 -0.25
C GLN A 493 22.07 -44.46 0.54
N ARG A 494 21.74 -44.27 1.83
CA ARG A 494 21.20 -45.31 2.71
C ARG A 494 19.89 -45.92 2.19
N SER A 495 18.94 -45.10 1.73
CA SER A 495 17.69 -45.61 1.13
C SER A 495 17.94 -46.37 -0.17
N GLY A 496 18.88 -45.90 -1.00
CA GLY A 496 19.27 -46.57 -2.24
C GLY A 496 19.96 -47.91 -1.98
N ASP A 497 20.86 -47.97 -1.00
CA ASP A 497 21.56 -49.18 -0.60
C ASP A 497 20.65 -50.20 0.09
N TYR A 498 19.62 -49.76 0.82
CA TYR A 498 18.56 -50.65 1.28
C TYR A 498 17.73 -51.23 0.12
N ALA A 499 17.35 -50.42 -0.87
CA ALA A 499 16.67 -50.91 -2.06
C ALA A 499 17.55 -51.87 -2.88
N ARG A 500 18.86 -51.58 -3.03
CA ARG A 500 19.84 -52.49 -3.67
C ARG A 500 19.98 -53.79 -2.91
N TYR A 501 20.00 -53.76 -1.57
CA TYR A 501 20.01 -54.96 -0.76
C TYR A 501 18.79 -55.85 -1.02
N MET A 502 17.59 -55.26 -1.10
CA MET A 502 16.37 -55.99 -1.42
C MET A 502 16.38 -56.54 -2.86
N LEU A 503 16.90 -55.77 -3.83
CA LEU A 503 17.08 -56.19 -5.22
C LEU A 503 18.05 -57.37 -5.35
N MET A 504 19.19 -57.29 -4.66
CA MET A 504 20.18 -58.36 -4.60
C MET A 504 19.57 -59.66 -4.08
N ARG A 505 18.79 -59.59 -2.99
CA ARG A 505 18.11 -60.78 -2.45
C ARG A 505 17.09 -61.38 -3.42
N GLU A 506 16.37 -60.53 -4.14
CA GLU A 506 15.45 -60.99 -5.18
C GLU A 506 16.20 -61.73 -6.29
N TYR A 507 17.30 -61.16 -6.81
CA TYR A 507 18.14 -61.84 -7.80
C TYR A 507 18.71 -63.17 -7.29
N MET A 508 19.11 -63.25 -6.02
CA MET A 508 19.54 -64.51 -5.39
C MET A 508 18.44 -65.58 -5.39
N GLN A 509 17.21 -65.19 -5.03
CA GLN A 509 16.06 -66.11 -5.00
C GLN A 509 15.72 -66.63 -6.41
N ASN A 510 15.97 -65.83 -7.43
CA ASN A 510 15.70 -66.17 -8.83
C ASN A 510 16.86 -66.90 -9.53
N GLY A 511 17.97 -67.19 -8.83
CA GLY A 511 19.16 -67.78 -9.44
C GLY A 511 19.97 -66.84 -10.33
N ALA A 512 19.63 -65.55 -10.39
CA ALA A 512 20.34 -64.51 -11.13
C ALA A 512 21.59 -64.04 -10.35
N HIS A 513 22.52 -64.98 -10.14
CA HIS A 513 23.67 -64.77 -9.24
C HIS A 513 24.64 -63.69 -9.72
N ALA A 514 24.75 -63.47 -11.04
CA ALA A 514 25.62 -62.45 -11.60
C ALA A 514 25.12 -61.03 -11.28
N GLU A 515 23.82 -60.80 -11.50
CA GLU A 515 23.13 -59.55 -11.22
C GLU A 515 23.05 -59.28 -9.72
N ALA A 516 22.85 -60.34 -8.91
CA ALA A 516 22.96 -60.26 -7.46
C ALA A 516 24.35 -59.78 -7.02
N LEU A 517 25.42 -60.38 -7.53
CA LEU A 517 26.80 -60.01 -7.20
C LEU A 517 27.12 -58.57 -7.61
N GLU A 518 26.68 -58.15 -8.80
CA GLU A 518 26.86 -56.76 -9.26
C GLU A 518 26.16 -55.78 -8.31
N THR A 519 24.91 -56.06 -7.96
CA THR A 519 24.13 -55.23 -7.04
C THR A 519 24.76 -55.19 -5.65
N ALA A 520 25.26 -56.33 -5.14
CA ALA A 520 25.92 -56.45 -3.85
C ALA A 520 27.12 -55.51 -3.72
N ARG A 521 27.96 -55.45 -4.76
CA ARG A 521 29.18 -54.63 -4.79
C ARG A 521 28.91 -53.13 -4.81
N GLN A 522 27.71 -52.72 -5.22
CA GLN A 522 27.30 -51.32 -5.23
C GLN A 522 26.82 -50.80 -3.86
N ILE A 523 26.52 -51.70 -2.92
CA ILE A 523 26.03 -51.35 -1.58
C ILE A 523 27.20 -50.86 -0.72
N LYS A 524 27.08 -49.64 -0.16
CA LYS A 524 28.12 -49.04 0.70
C LYS A 524 27.64 -48.85 2.14
N GLU A 525 26.38 -48.51 2.34
CA GLU A 525 25.82 -48.15 3.64
C GLU A 525 24.39 -48.70 3.80
N THR A 526 24.24 -49.77 4.57
CA THR A 526 22.93 -50.33 4.95
C THR A 526 23.01 -51.03 6.30
N ASN A 527 21.90 -51.12 7.02
CA ASN A 527 21.86 -51.85 8.30
C ASN A 527 22.28 -53.33 8.14
N ASN A 528 22.13 -53.87 6.92
CA ASN A 528 22.48 -55.25 6.57
C ASN A 528 23.87 -55.38 5.92
N TYR A 529 24.75 -54.36 6.03
CA TYR A 529 26.00 -54.32 5.28
C TYR A 529 26.92 -55.51 5.60
N ARG A 530 27.01 -55.89 6.89
CA ARG A 530 27.77 -57.08 7.32
C ARG A 530 27.29 -58.35 6.62
N TRP A 531 25.98 -58.53 6.48
CA TRP A 531 25.39 -59.68 5.81
C TRP A 531 25.75 -59.67 4.32
N VAL A 532 25.65 -58.51 3.65
CA VAL A 532 26.03 -58.35 2.24
C VAL A 532 27.48 -58.78 2.01
N VAL A 533 28.43 -58.25 2.79
CA VAL A 533 29.86 -58.56 2.66
C VAL A 533 30.13 -60.06 2.84
N GLN A 534 29.46 -60.71 3.79
CA GLN A 534 29.59 -62.15 4.01
C GLN A 534 29.06 -63.00 2.85
N HIS A 535 28.11 -62.48 2.06
CA HIS A 535 27.50 -63.22 0.94
C HIS A 535 28.22 -63.02 -0.40
N ILE A 536 29.09 -62.00 -0.52
CA ILE A 536 29.86 -61.76 -1.76
C ILE A 536 30.70 -62.97 -2.18
N PRO A 537 31.53 -63.61 -1.31
CA PRO A 537 32.34 -64.76 -1.73
C PRO A 537 31.49 -65.96 -2.19
N TRP A 538 30.35 -66.18 -1.55
CA TRP A 538 29.41 -67.23 -1.96
C TRP A 538 28.81 -66.94 -3.34
N LEU A 539 28.37 -65.70 -3.59
CA LEU A 539 27.86 -65.27 -4.90
C LEU A 539 28.92 -65.43 -6.00
N GLU A 540 30.17 -65.07 -5.73
CA GLU A 540 31.29 -65.26 -6.67
C GLU A 540 31.50 -66.74 -7.03
N GLN A 541 31.35 -67.64 -6.05
CA GLN A 541 31.44 -69.08 -6.29
C GLN A 541 30.27 -69.59 -7.15
N GLN A 542 29.04 -69.12 -6.91
CA GLN A 542 27.88 -69.53 -7.72
C GLN A 542 28.00 -69.05 -9.17
N VAL A 543 28.43 -67.80 -9.40
CA VAL A 543 28.67 -67.26 -10.74
C VAL A 543 29.75 -68.05 -11.49
N LYS A 544 30.80 -68.53 -10.80
CA LYS A 544 31.84 -69.38 -11.40
C LYS A 544 31.34 -70.78 -11.77
N ARG A 545 30.37 -71.33 -11.02
CA ARG A 545 29.80 -72.67 -11.26
C ARG A 545 28.73 -72.71 -12.34
N GLY A 546 28.03 -71.58 -12.55
CA GLY A 546 27.00 -71.45 -13.59
C GLY A 546 27.54 -71.08 -14.98
N LYS A 547 28.86 -70.88 -15.11
CA LYS A 547 29.58 -70.80 -16.38
C LYS A 547 30.17 -72.16 -16.69
#